data_AF-A0A533XAM7-F1
#
_entry.id   AF-A0A533XAM7-F1
#
_cell.length_a   1.000
_cell.length_b   1.000
_cell.length_c   1.000
_cell.angle_alpha   90.00
_cell.angle_beta   90.00
_cell.angle_gamma   90.00
#
_symmetry.space_group_name_H-M   'P 1'
#
loop_
_entity.id
_entity.type
_entity.pdbx_description
1 polymer ?
#
loop_
_entity_poly.entity_id
_entity_poly.type
_entity_poly.pdbx_seq_one_letter_code
_entity_poly.pdbx_strand_id
1 'polypeptide(L)'
;MSAKARMVSLSGFSINRRERAIVEGVGSHLATVKRTVEDFGGLIDSVSSGDAASARRFFDAVMGDETKADTIHRDLSLRVANGAFFGGVREDIIELLRSDEMRLFIADLKGSVSALENLIAAFTISKKEVLARVHSVEEFEESADSRKDVLLRELFRGASKLNPVTVIQLRDFIFVADDIADNAEDASDVVLVLIAKGYG
;
A
#
# COMPACT_ATOMS: atom_id res chain seq x y z
N MET A 1 15.67 -28.27 -23.19
CA MET A 1 16.76 -28.30 -22.19
C MET A 1 16.49 -27.16 -21.20
N SER A 2 16.18 -27.52 -19.95
CA SER A 2 15.72 -26.58 -18.91
C SER A 2 16.93 -25.92 -18.23
N ALA A 3 17.00 -24.59 -18.27
CA ALA A 3 18.04 -23.82 -17.59
C ALA A 3 17.68 -23.70 -16.10
N LYS A 4 18.29 -24.56 -15.28
CA LYS A 4 18.32 -24.41 -13.82
C LYS A 4 19.04 -23.12 -13.47
N ALA A 5 18.33 -22.17 -12.86
CA ALA A 5 18.94 -20.99 -12.23
C ALA A 5 19.93 -21.46 -11.16
N ARG A 6 21.20 -21.05 -11.30
CA ARG A 6 22.29 -21.41 -10.39
C ARG A 6 22.16 -20.53 -9.15
N MET A 7 21.67 -21.12 -8.06
CA MET A 7 21.57 -20.48 -6.75
C MET A 7 22.98 -20.08 -6.27
N VAL A 8 23.18 -18.80 -5.94
CA VAL A 8 24.42 -18.31 -5.33
C VAL A 8 24.60 -19.02 -3.98
N SER A 9 25.74 -19.69 -3.79
CA SER A 9 26.08 -20.35 -2.53
C SER A 9 26.48 -19.29 -1.51
N LEU A 10 25.58 -18.98 -0.58
CA LEU A 10 25.86 -18.20 0.63
C LEU A 10 26.36 -19.14 1.73
N SER A 11 27.58 -19.66 1.57
CA SER A 11 28.24 -20.54 2.54
C SER A 11 28.70 -19.76 3.77
N GLY A 12 27.75 -19.37 4.63
CA GLY A 12 28.02 -18.67 5.89
C GLY A 12 26.79 -18.31 6.74
N PHE A 13 25.57 -18.33 6.18
CA PHE A 13 24.33 -18.04 6.91
C PHE A 13 23.47 -19.31 7.02
N SER A 14 23.22 -19.75 8.25
CA SER A 14 22.22 -20.81 8.50
C SER A 14 20.81 -20.20 8.42
N ILE A 15 20.27 -20.09 7.21
CA ILE A 15 18.91 -19.59 6.96
C ILE A 15 17.89 -20.58 7.50
N ASN A 16 17.08 -20.14 8.48
CA ASN A 16 16.01 -20.96 9.04
C ASN A 16 14.79 -21.02 8.07
N ARG A 17 13.81 -21.89 8.36
CA ARG A 17 12.65 -22.10 7.47
C ARG A 17 11.83 -20.82 7.22
N ARG A 18 11.75 -19.91 8.20
CA ARG A 18 10.99 -18.66 8.08
C ARG A 18 11.72 -17.65 7.19
N GLU A 19 13.03 -17.48 7.41
CA GLU A 19 13.89 -16.62 6.59
C GLU A 19 13.94 -17.11 5.14
N ARG A 20 13.96 -18.44 4.92
CA ARG A 20 13.87 -19.01 3.57
C ARG A 20 12.57 -18.63 2.86
N ALA A 21 11.44 -18.68 3.55
CA ALA A 21 10.15 -18.29 2.98
C ALA A 21 10.08 -16.80 2.61
N ILE A 22 10.77 -15.92 3.37
CA ILE A 22 10.90 -14.50 3.05
C ILE A 22 11.75 -14.33 1.78
N VAL A 23 12.91 -15.00 1.70
CA VAL A 23 13.79 -14.93 0.52
C VAL A 23 13.10 -15.45 -0.75
N GLU A 24 12.36 -16.56 -0.64
CA GLU A 24 11.56 -17.10 -1.75
C GLU A 24 10.44 -16.14 -2.18
N GLY A 25 9.74 -15.53 -1.22
CA GLY A 25 8.71 -14.54 -1.52
C GLY A 25 9.28 -13.29 -2.19
N VAL A 26 10.44 -12.78 -1.74
CA VAL A 26 11.14 -11.66 -2.39
C VAL A 26 11.50 -12.00 -3.84
N GLY A 27 11.96 -13.23 -4.09
CA GLY A 27 12.20 -13.73 -5.45
C GLY A 27 10.93 -13.77 -6.31
N SER A 28 9.80 -14.17 -5.73
CA SER A 28 8.49 -14.19 -6.40
C SER A 28 7.97 -12.79 -6.73
N HIS A 29 8.13 -11.84 -5.81
CA HIS A 29 7.78 -10.43 -6.01
C HIS A 29 8.62 -9.84 -7.15
N LEU A 30 9.95 -10.00 -7.10
CA LEU A 30 10.85 -9.52 -8.15
C LEU A 30 10.53 -10.11 -9.52
N ALA A 31 10.20 -11.40 -9.59
CA ALA A 31 9.80 -12.04 -10.85
C ALA A 31 8.48 -11.47 -11.39
N THR A 32 7.57 -11.02 -10.52
CA THR A 32 6.29 -10.42 -10.90
C THR A 32 6.48 -8.99 -11.38
N VAL A 33 7.21 -8.16 -10.63
CA VAL A 33 7.59 -6.80 -11.06
C VAL A 33 8.31 -6.82 -12.41
N LYS A 34 9.21 -7.78 -12.63
CA LYS A 34 9.89 -7.94 -13.91
C LYS A 34 8.90 -8.19 -15.06
N ARG A 35 7.91 -9.07 -14.86
CA ARG A 35 6.87 -9.32 -15.88
C ARG A 35 6.01 -8.09 -16.12
N THR A 36 5.61 -7.37 -15.07
CA THR A 36 4.87 -6.10 -15.19
C THR A 36 5.60 -5.11 -16.10
N VAL A 37 6.92 -4.99 -15.96
CA VAL A 37 7.75 -4.11 -16.81
C VAL A 37 7.83 -4.63 -18.26
N GLU A 38 7.94 -5.93 -18.46
CA GLU A 38 7.93 -6.55 -19.79
C GLU A 38 6.58 -6.35 -20.51
N ASP A 39 5.46 -6.57 -19.81
CA ASP A 39 4.10 -6.38 -20.33
C ASP A 39 3.80 -4.90 -20.58
N PHE A 40 4.33 -4.00 -19.76
CA PHE A 40 4.25 -2.56 -20.01
C PHE A 40 5.00 -2.16 -21.29
N GLY A 41 6.16 -2.76 -21.56
CA GLY A 41 6.84 -2.62 -22.85
C GLY A 41 5.96 -3.06 -24.02
N GLY A 42 5.32 -4.23 -23.91
CA GLY A 42 4.38 -4.73 -24.92
C GLY A 42 3.14 -3.85 -25.12
N LEU A 43 2.65 -3.22 -24.05
CA LEU A 43 1.58 -2.22 -24.12
C LEU A 43 2.01 -1.00 -24.94
N ILE A 44 3.19 -0.44 -24.67
CA ILE A 44 3.73 0.72 -25.40
C ILE A 44 3.90 0.40 -26.89
N ASP A 45 4.43 -0.77 -27.23
CA ASP A 45 4.59 -1.21 -28.62
C ASP A 45 3.25 -1.38 -29.33
N SER A 46 2.25 -1.96 -28.65
CA SER A 46 0.91 -2.18 -29.20
C SER A 46 0.15 -0.87 -29.43
N VAL A 47 0.27 0.09 -28.50
CA VAL A 47 -0.29 1.44 -28.67
C VAL A 47 0.40 2.17 -29.83
N SER A 48 1.72 2.07 -29.93
CA SER A 48 2.51 2.74 -30.98
C SER A 48 2.22 2.20 -32.38
N SER A 49 1.83 0.94 -32.49
CA SER A 49 1.46 0.27 -33.74
C SER A 49 -0.04 0.34 -34.07
N GLY A 50 -0.86 0.91 -33.18
CA GLY A 50 -2.32 1.03 -33.35
C GLY A 50 -3.10 -0.28 -33.14
N ASP A 51 -2.47 -1.33 -32.59
CA ASP A 51 -3.12 -2.59 -32.29
C ASP A 51 -3.86 -2.50 -30.94
N ALA A 52 -5.10 -2.03 -31.00
CA ALA A 52 -5.95 -1.86 -29.83
C ALA A 52 -6.27 -3.18 -29.09
N ALA A 53 -6.28 -4.31 -29.79
CA ALA A 53 -6.60 -5.61 -29.18
C ALA A 53 -5.44 -6.10 -28.32
N SER A 54 -4.21 -6.01 -28.83
CA SER A 54 -3.00 -6.34 -28.08
C SER A 54 -2.74 -5.35 -26.96
N ALA A 55 -2.95 -4.04 -27.20
CA ALA A 55 -2.84 -3.01 -26.17
C ALA A 55 -3.79 -3.31 -24.99
N ARG A 56 -5.05 -3.66 -25.26
CA ARG A 56 -5.99 -3.98 -24.18
C ARG A 56 -5.55 -5.22 -23.38
N ARG A 57 -5.02 -6.25 -24.04
CA ARG A 57 -4.51 -7.45 -23.37
C ARG A 57 -3.30 -7.16 -22.48
N PHE A 58 -2.33 -6.40 -22.98
CA PHE A 58 -1.16 -6.01 -22.19
C PHE A 58 -1.55 -5.09 -21.02
N PHE A 59 -2.51 -4.19 -21.22
CA PHE A 59 -3.04 -3.36 -20.13
C PHE A 59 -3.65 -4.22 -19.00
N ASP A 60 -4.54 -5.15 -19.34
CA ASP A 60 -5.16 -6.03 -18.34
C ASP A 60 -4.09 -6.91 -17.64
N ALA A 61 -3.04 -7.33 -18.35
CA ALA A 61 -1.91 -8.08 -17.78
C ALA A 61 -1.05 -7.25 -16.82
N VAL A 62 -0.71 -6.01 -17.19
CA VAL A 62 0.03 -5.07 -16.33
C VAL A 62 -0.73 -4.83 -15.03
N MET A 63 -2.03 -4.54 -15.11
CA MET A 63 -2.86 -4.33 -13.92
C MET A 63 -2.92 -5.58 -13.04
N GLY A 64 -3.09 -6.76 -13.64
CA GLY A 64 -3.13 -8.02 -12.90
C GLY A 64 -1.80 -8.36 -12.20
N ASP A 65 -0.67 -8.17 -12.87
CA ASP A 65 0.64 -8.44 -12.29
C ASP A 65 1.05 -7.36 -11.26
N GLU A 66 0.60 -6.11 -11.40
CA GLU A 66 0.73 -5.06 -10.37
C GLU A 66 -0.01 -5.46 -9.08
N THR A 67 -1.30 -5.81 -9.19
CA THR A 67 -2.11 -6.22 -8.03
C THR A 67 -1.52 -7.46 -7.33
N LYS A 68 -0.96 -8.38 -8.13
CA LYS A 68 -0.26 -9.56 -7.61
C LYS A 68 1.06 -9.19 -6.94
N ALA A 69 1.82 -8.25 -7.50
CA ALA A 69 3.05 -7.76 -6.91
C ALA A 69 2.78 -7.12 -5.53
N ASP A 70 1.74 -6.29 -5.45
CA ASP A 70 1.29 -5.67 -4.20
C ASP A 70 0.87 -6.72 -3.15
N THR A 71 0.08 -7.72 -3.56
CA THR A 71 -0.31 -8.82 -2.66
C THR A 71 0.90 -9.56 -2.08
N ILE A 72 1.91 -9.85 -2.90
CA ILE A 72 3.16 -10.51 -2.44
C ILE A 72 3.94 -9.58 -1.51
N HIS A 73 4.01 -8.29 -1.84
CA HIS A 73 4.67 -7.28 -1.01
C HIS A 73 4.03 -7.23 0.39
N ARG A 74 2.70 -7.17 0.46
CA ARG A 74 1.96 -7.17 1.72
C ARG A 74 2.19 -8.43 2.56
N ASP A 75 2.14 -9.62 1.94
CA ASP A 75 2.42 -10.90 2.64
C ASP A 75 3.86 -10.98 3.15
N LEU A 76 4.84 -10.51 2.36
CA LEU A 76 6.23 -10.43 2.78
C LEU A 76 6.41 -9.49 3.98
N SER A 77 5.82 -8.30 3.93
CA SER A 77 5.84 -7.32 5.02
C SER A 77 5.26 -7.91 6.30
N LEU A 78 4.14 -8.63 6.21
CA LEU A 78 3.54 -9.34 7.35
C LEU A 78 4.42 -10.48 7.86
N ARG A 79 5.11 -11.23 7.01
CA ARG A 79 6.00 -12.33 7.43
C ARG A 79 7.28 -11.83 8.07
N VAL A 80 7.85 -10.74 7.55
CA VAL A 80 8.99 -10.05 8.15
C VAL A 80 8.61 -9.55 9.54
N ALA A 81 7.44 -8.91 9.65
CA ALA A 81 6.84 -8.53 10.92
C ALA A 81 6.69 -9.73 11.87
N ASN A 82 6.03 -10.81 11.45
CA ASN A 82 5.70 -11.95 12.31
C ASN A 82 6.87 -12.93 12.58
N GLY A 83 7.96 -12.87 11.82
CA GLY A 83 8.99 -13.91 11.76
C GLY A 83 10.29 -13.60 12.50
N ALA A 84 10.87 -12.41 12.30
CA ALA A 84 12.13 -11.97 12.89
C ALA A 84 12.40 -10.51 12.53
N PHE A 85 11.89 -9.57 13.32
CA PHE A 85 12.52 -8.24 13.52
C PHE A 85 12.00 -7.53 14.79
N PHE A 86 10.91 -8.01 15.40
CA PHE A 86 10.38 -7.53 16.69
C PHE A 86 10.91 -8.27 17.92
N GLY A 87 11.93 -9.14 17.80
CA GLY A 87 12.53 -9.86 18.93
C GLY A 87 13.17 -8.94 20.00
N GLY A 88 13.31 -7.66 19.67
CA GLY A 88 13.41 -6.57 20.62
C GLY A 88 12.54 -5.43 20.12
N VAL A 89 11.25 -5.46 20.42
CA VAL A 89 10.44 -4.25 20.37
C VAL A 89 11.10 -3.29 21.37
N ARG A 90 11.95 -2.40 20.86
CA ARG A 90 12.58 -1.34 21.64
C ARG A 90 11.47 -0.45 22.19
N GLU A 91 11.63 0.01 23.42
CA GLU A 91 10.72 0.96 24.05
C GLU A 91 10.38 2.12 23.09
N ASP A 92 11.35 2.58 22.31
CA ASP A 92 11.20 3.60 21.28
C ASP A 92 10.12 3.30 20.20
N ILE A 93 9.95 2.03 19.79
CA ILE A 93 8.88 1.61 18.86
C ILE A 93 7.53 1.71 19.56
N ILE A 94 7.50 1.24 20.81
CA ILE A 94 6.30 1.27 21.64
C ILE A 94 5.90 2.72 21.95
N GLU A 95 6.85 3.62 22.17
CA GLU A 95 6.62 5.04 22.39
C GLU A 95 5.99 5.70 21.17
N LEU A 96 6.52 5.47 19.96
CA LEU A 96 5.90 6.01 18.74
C LEU A 96 4.49 5.45 18.53
N LEU A 97 4.29 4.14 18.73
CA LEU A 97 2.98 3.51 18.60
C LEU A 97 1.98 3.92 19.68
N ARG A 98 2.46 4.35 20.86
CA ARG A 98 1.64 4.89 21.96
C ARG A 98 1.49 6.41 21.91
N SER A 99 2.13 7.08 20.96
CA SER A 99 2.04 8.53 20.84
C SER A 99 0.59 8.98 20.62
N ASP A 100 0.26 10.15 21.15
CA ASP A 100 -1.05 10.76 20.89
C ASP A 100 -1.26 11.00 19.40
N GLU A 101 -0.19 11.32 18.66
CA GLU A 101 -0.26 11.53 17.22
C GLU A 101 -0.64 10.24 16.49
N MET A 102 -0.06 9.09 16.85
CA MET A 102 -0.45 7.80 16.28
C MET A 102 -1.91 7.45 16.61
N ARG A 103 -2.36 7.79 17.82
CA ARG A 103 -3.76 7.59 18.22
C ARG A 103 -4.72 8.44 17.39
N LEU A 104 -4.35 9.70 17.12
CA LEU A 104 -5.13 10.62 16.28
C LEU A 104 -5.12 10.16 14.83
N PHE A 105 -3.96 9.80 14.29
CA PHE A 105 -3.83 9.23 12.94
C PHE A 105 -4.77 8.03 12.75
N ILE A 106 -4.73 7.04 13.65
CA ILE A 106 -5.63 5.88 13.59
C ILE A 106 -7.12 6.29 13.71
N ALA A 107 -7.43 7.34 14.46
CA ALA A 107 -8.80 7.84 14.56
C ALA A 107 -9.27 8.47 13.23
N ASP A 108 -8.40 9.22 12.56
CA ASP A 108 -8.67 9.84 11.26
C ASP A 108 -8.82 8.77 10.16
N LEU A 109 -7.96 7.74 10.13
CA LEU A 109 -8.10 6.60 9.22
C LEU A 109 -9.46 5.89 9.39
N LYS A 110 -9.90 5.68 10.64
CA LYS A 110 -11.23 5.11 10.93
C LYS A 110 -12.35 6.07 10.51
N GLY A 111 -12.15 7.37 10.76
CA GLY A 111 -13.07 8.43 10.37
C GLY A 111 -13.31 8.42 8.86
N SER A 112 -12.24 8.33 8.06
CA SER A 112 -12.31 8.29 6.60
C SER A 112 -13.12 7.09 6.09
N VAL A 113 -12.88 5.89 6.62
CA VAL A 113 -13.67 4.70 6.26
C VAL A 113 -15.15 4.85 6.64
N SER A 114 -15.44 5.33 7.86
CA SER A 114 -16.83 5.56 8.29
C SER A 114 -17.52 6.67 7.48
N ALA A 115 -16.79 7.70 7.07
CA ALA A 115 -17.30 8.76 6.20
C ALA A 115 -17.65 8.21 4.81
N LEU A 116 -16.80 7.35 4.24
CA LEU A 116 -17.09 6.67 2.98
C LEU A 116 -18.31 5.76 3.08
N GLU A 117 -18.46 4.98 4.16
CA GLU A 117 -19.66 4.15 4.39
C GLU A 117 -20.93 5.00 4.41
N ASN A 118 -20.88 6.14 5.11
CA ASN A 118 -21.99 7.10 5.18
C ASN A 118 -22.28 7.77 3.83
N LEU A 119 -21.24 8.02 3.03
CA LEU A 119 -21.35 8.56 1.68
C LEU A 119 -22.06 7.56 0.74
N ILE A 120 -21.65 6.29 0.78
CA ILE A 120 -22.26 5.22 -0.01
C ILE A 120 -23.74 5.06 0.39
N ALA A 121 -24.05 5.09 1.69
CA ALA A 121 -25.43 5.02 2.17
C ALA A 121 -26.30 6.18 1.63
N ALA A 122 -25.72 7.38 1.46
CA ALA A 122 -26.44 8.55 0.99
C ALA A 122 -26.91 8.47 -0.47
N PHE A 123 -26.32 7.59 -1.30
CA PHE A 123 -26.83 7.31 -2.65
C PHE A 123 -28.27 6.81 -2.65
N THR A 124 -28.69 6.15 -1.57
CA THR A 124 -30.07 5.67 -1.43
C THR A 124 -31.06 6.77 -1.04
N ILE A 125 -30.56 7.97 -0.70
CA ILE A 125 -31.36 9.09 -0.21
C ILE A 125 -31.51 10.15 -1.29
N SER A 126 -30.43 10.83 -1.67
CA SER A 126 -30.44 11.87 -2.72
C SER A 126 -29.04 12.32 -3.12
N LYS A 127 -28.88 12.82 -4.35
CA LYS A 127 -27.65 13.47 -4.84
C LYS A 127 -27.14 14.58 -3.93
N LYS A 128 -28.05 15.38 -3.35
CA LYS A 128 -27.70 16.49 -2.47
C LYS A 128 -27.00 15.99 -1.19
N GLU A 129 -27.49 14.89 -0.63
CA GLU A 129 -26.90 14.28 0.57
C GLU A 129 -25.53 13.66 0.28
N VAL A 130 -25.35 13.05 -0.90
CA VAL A 130 -24.05 12.50 -1.31
C VAL A 130 -23.01 13.63 -1.41
N LEU A 131 -23.33 14.73 -2.10
CA LEU A 131 -22.43 15.88 -2.20
C LEU A 131 -22.08 16.50 -0.84
N ALA A 132 -23.03 16.55 0.10
CA ALA A 132 -22.78 17.07 1.43
C ALA A 132 -21.85 16.16 2.26
N ARG A 133 -21.77 14.86 1.95
CA ARG A 133 -21.01 13.87 2.72
C ARG A 133 -19.63 13.58 2.16
N VAL A 134 -19.39 13.87 0.87
CA VAL A 134 -18.06 13.77 0.25
C VAL A 134 -17.04 14.59 1.02
N HIS A 135 -17.40 15.84 1.37
CA HIS A 135 -16.50 16.73 2.11
C HIS A 135 -16.02 16.12 3.44
N SER A 136 -16.81 15.26 4.08
CA SER A 136 -16.36 14.60 5.30
C SER A 136 -15.26 13.57 5.05
N VAL A 137 -15.21 12.93 3.88
CA VAL A 137 -14.13 11.99 3.54
C VAL A 137 -12.83 12.75 3.31
N GLU A 138 -12.91 13.84 2.53
CA GLU A 138 -11.80 14.77 2.24
C GLU A 138 -11.22 15.36 3.54
N GLU A 139 -12.06 15.85 4.47
CA GLU A 139 -11.60 16.37 5.76
C GLU A 139 -10.83 15.34 6.61
N PHE A 140 -11.21 14.06 6.56
CA PHE A 140 -10.50 13.01 7.29
C PHE A 140 -9.20 12.60 6.62
N GLU A 141 -9.16 12.59 5.28
CA GLU A 141 -7.92 12.38 4.52
C GLU A 141 -6.92 13.50 4.81
N GLU A 142 -7.30 14.77 4.66
CA GLU A 142 -6.40 15.92 4.90
C GLU A 142 -5.85 15.93 6.34
N SER A 143 -6.70 15.53 7.30
CA SER A 143 -6.28 15.37 8.70
C SER A 143 -5.29 14.22 8.85
N ALA A 144 -5.60 13.03 8.30
CA ALA A 144 -4.71 11.87 8.35
C ALA A 144 -3.34 12.19 7.71
N ASP A 145 -3.34 12.88 6.58
CA ASP A 145 -2.16 13.29 5.84
C ASP A 145 -1.27 14.22 6.67
N SER A 146 -1.90 15.20 7.35
CA SER A 146 -1.22 16.07 8.32
C SER A 146 -0.61 15.29 9.50
N ARG A 147 -1.30 14.27 10.02
CA ARG A 147 -0.80 13.42 11.12
C ARG A 147 0.35 12.52 10.66
N LYS A 148 0.27 11.92 9.47
CA LYS A 148 1.38 11.17 8.84
C LYS A 148 2.63 12.03 8.81
N ASP A 149 2.49 13.28 8.40
CA ASP A 149 3.59 14.23 8.28
C ASP A 149 4.30 14.47 9.61
N VAL A 150 3.54 14.61 10.70
CA VAL A 150 4.07 14.74 12.06
C VAL A 150 4.76 13.45 12.51
N LEU A 151 4.11 12.29 12.31
CA LEU A 151 4.65 10.98 12.68
C LEU A 151 5.99 10.68 11.99
N LEU A 152 6.09 10.98 10.68
CA LEU A 152 7.34 10.82 9.94
C LEU A 152 8.44 11.74 10.47
N ARG A 153 8.13 13.01 10.81
CA ARG A 153 9.10 13.94 11.41
C ARG A 153 9.60 13.45 12.75
N GLU A 154 8.72 12.92 13.60
CA GLU A 154 9.09 12.35 14.90
C GLU A 154 9.98 11.11 14.75
N LEU A 155 9.61 10.20 13.83
CA LEU A 155 10.39 9.02 13.49
C LEU A 155 11.81 9.39 13.02
N PHE A 156 11.94 10.33 12.08
CA PHE A 156 13.24 10.74 11.55
C PHE A 156 14.08 11.53 12.57
N ARG A 157 13.45 12.31 13.46
CA ARG A 157 14.17 12.98 14.56
C ARG A 157 14.77 11.97 15.55
N GLY A 158 14.05 10.88 15.81
CA GLY A 158 14.52 9.76 16.64
C GLY A 158 15.45 8.77 15.93
N ALA A 159 15.57 8.85 14.60
CA ALA A 159 16.21 7.82 13.78
C ALA A 159 17.68 7.54 14.15
N SER A 160 18.43 8.53 14.64
CA SER A 160 19.83 8.37 15.03
C SER A 160 20.06 7.38 16.19
N LYS A 161 19.01 7.12 16.99
CA LYS A 161 19.02 6.16 18.10
C LYS A 161 18.51 4.77 17.68
N LEU A 162 17.89 4.68 16.50
CA LEU A 162 17.25 3.49 15.99
C LEU A 162 18.17 2.74 15.01
N ASN A 163 17.88 1.45 14.80
CA ASN A 163 18.51 0.73 13.69
C ASN A 163 17.88 1.27 12.39
N PRO A 164 18.66 1.57 11.34
CA PRO A 164 18.14 1.97 10.04
C PRO A 164 17.01 1.07 9.50
N VAL A 165 17.09 -0.24 9.73
CA VAL A 165 16.03 -1.19 9.35
C VAL A 165 14.72 -0.92 10.10
N THR A 166 14.80 -0.61 11.39
CA THR A 166 13.61 -0.24 12.20
C THR A 166 12.99 1.06 11.72
N VAL A 167 13.82 2.05 11.34
CA VAL A 167 13.33 3.32 10.79
C VAL A 167 12.58 3.08 9.48
N ILE A 168 13.15 2.28 8.59
CA ILE A 168 12.52 1.88 7.32
C ILE A 168 11.18 1.17 7.59
N GLN A 169 11.16 0.20 8.52
CA GLN A 169 9.95 -0.55 8.85
C GLN A 169 8.83 0.31 9.43
N LEU A 170 9.15 1.25 10.34
CA LEU A 170 8.15 2.14 10.92
C LEU A 170 7.62 3.15 9.91
N ARG A 171 8.51 3.66 9.05
CA ARG A 171 8.10 4.52 7.93
C ARG A 171 7.13 3.78 7.01
N ASP A 172 7.49 2.58 6.59
CA ASP A 172 6.67 1.78 5.67
C ASP A 172 5.33 1.39 6.33
N PHE A 173 5.32 1.12 7.64
CA PHE A 173 4.09 0.92 8.39
C PHE A 173 3.18 2.15 8.35
N ILE A 174 3.72 3.36 8.56
CA ILE A 174 2.96 4.61 8.50
C ILE A 174 2.36 4.80 7.11
N PHE A 175 3.14 4.64 6.03
CA PHE A 175 2.64 4.74 4.66
C PHE A 175 1.55 3.70 4.35
N VAL A 176 1.75 2.44 4.70
CA VAL A 176 0.72 1.40 4.46
C VAL A 176 -0.57 1.65 5.25
N ALA A 177 -0.47 2.26 6.44
CA ALA A 177 -1.65 2.64 7.21
C ALA A 177 -2.37 3.83 6.56
N ASP A 178 -1.61 4.78 6.02
CA ASP A 178 -2.10 5.96 5.33
C ASP A 178 -2.89 5.64 4.06
N ASP A 179 -2.48 4.60 3.32
CA ASP A 179 -3.22 4.08 2.15
C ASP A 179 -4.71 3.86 2.45
N ILE A 180 -5.11 3.65 3.71
CA ILE A 180 -6.52 3.51 4.10
C ILE A 180 -7.33 4.78 3.84
N ALA A 181 -6.78 5.96 4.17
CA ALA A 181 -7.44 7.24 3.94
C ALA A 181 -7.45 7.60 2.46
N ASP A 182 -6.30 7.48 1.77
CA ASP A 182 -6.17 7.69 0.32
C ASP A 182 -7.18 6.83 -0.46
N ASN A 183 -7.27 5.53 -0.15
CA ASN A 183 -8.21 4.64 -0.84
C ASN A 183 -9.68 5.04 -0.60
N ALA A 184 -9.99 5.64 0.56
CA ALA A 184 -11.34 6.10 0.86
C ALA A 184 -11.68 7.40 0.12
N GLU A 185 -10.71 8.31 -0.01
CA GLU A 185 -10.79 9.51 -0.84
C GLU A 185 -10.98 9.13 -2.32
N ASP A 186 -10.12 8.28 -2.88
CA ASP A 186 -10.21 7.78 -4.27
C ASP A 186 -11.60 7.20 -4.56
N ALA A 187 -12.14 6.42 -3.63
CA ALA A 187 -13.49 5.86 -3.75
C ALA A 187 -14.58 6.95 -3.72
N SER A 188 -14.40 8.00 -2.93
CA SER A 188 -15.31 9.14 -2.85
C SER A 188 -15.27 10.03 -4.12
N ASP A 189 -14.11 10.13 -4.76
CA ASP A 189 -13.93 10.81 -6.04
C ASP A 189 -14.66 10.08 -7.18
N VAL A 190 -14.58 8.75 -7.20
CA VAL A 190 -15.38 7.93 -8.13
C VAL A 190 -16.87 8.19 -7.92
N VAL A 191 -17.32 8.33 -6.67
CA VAL A 191 -18.69 8.68 -6.31
C VAL A 191 -19.11 10.04 -6.90
N LEU A 192 -18.25 11.06 -6.82
CA LEU A 192 -18.50 12.36 -7.45
C LEU A 192 -18.67 12.25 -8.97
N VAL A 193 -17.80 11.48 -9.63
CA VAL A 193 -17.86 11.23 -11.08
C VAL A 193 -19.18 10.54 -11.47
N LEU A 194 -19.67 9.59 -10.66
CA LEU A 194 -20.95 8.94 -10.89
C LEU A 194 -22.12 9.94 -10.85
N ILE A 195 -22.14 10.83 -9.85
CA ILE A 195 -23.15 11.89 -9.75
C ILE A 195 -23.09 12.83 -10.94
N ALA A 196 -21.90 13.27 -11.34
CA ALA A 196 -21.70 14.14 -12.48
C ALA A 196 -22.20 13.52 -13.80
N LYS A 197 -22.06 12.19 -13.94
CA LYS A 197 -22.60 11.42 -15.09
C LYS A 197 -24.11 11.15 -14.99
N GLY A 198 -24.75 11.53 -13.89
CA GLY A 198 -26.19 11.43 -13.70
C GLY A 198 -26.65 10.20 -12.90
N TYR A 199 -25.74 9.35 -12.45
CA TYR A 199 -26.05 8.21 -11.59
C TYR A 199 -26.30 8.67 -10.14
N GLY A 200 -27.24 8.04 -9.44
CA GLY A 200 -27.70 8.44 -8.10
C GLY A 200 -29.02 9.19 -8.11
#